data_AF-A0A5S3T8Z4-F1
#
_entry.id   AF-A0A5S3T8Z4-F1
#
_cell.length_a   1.000
_cell.length_b   1.000
_cell.length_c   1.000
_cell.angle_alpha   90.00
_cell.angle_beta   90.00
_cell.angle_gamma   90.00
#
_symmetry.space_group_name_H-M   'P 1'
#
loop_
_entity.id
_entity.type
_entity.pdbx_description
1 polymer ?
#
loop_
_entity_poly.entity_id
_entity_poly.type
_entity_poly.pdbx_seq_one_letter_code
_entity_poly.pdbx_strand_id
1 'polypeptide(L)'
;MSFSYELIEKYREFKGYKQDKQVCADMNVSTGNVTDIKKGRRHLTANQCIYLCNQMGIDFKPALIELAKEKSKTKEEKAAWEEVAKKISAACVAGLLLLTASITQVQGPLKRIRNYP
;
A
#
# COMPACT_ATOMS: atom_id res chain seq x y z
N MET A 1 -11.48 -8.60 7.43
CA MET A 1 -11.67 -7.15 7.60
C MET A 1 -11.56 -6.48 6.23
N SER A 2 -12.09 -5.28 6.07
CA SER A 2 -12.03 -4.56 4.79
C SER A 2 -10.80 -3.65 4.76
N PHE A 3 -10.24 -3.36 3.59
CA PHE A 3 -9.05 -2.49 3.48
C PHE A 3 -9.29 -1.11 4.13
N SER A 4 -10.48 -0.54 3.90
CA SER A 4 -10.91 0.71 4.52
C SER A 4 -10.88 0.67 6.06
N TYR A 5 -11.25 -0.45 6.69
CA TYR A 5 -11.13 -0.65 8.15
C TYR A 5 -9.66 -0.63 8.57
N GLU A 6 -8.82 -1.41 7.89
CA GLU A 6 -7.40 -1.58 8.23
C GLU A 6 -6.63 -0.27 8.11
N LEU A 7 -6.92 0.52 7.08
CA LEU A 7 -6.28 1.83 6.90
C LEU A 7 -6.62 2.81 8.02
N ILE A 8 -7.88 2.80 8.49
CA ILE A 8 -8.33 3.63 9.63
C ILE A 8 -7.63 3.19 10.93
N GLU A 9 -7.49 1.88 11.16
CA GLU A 9 -6.82 1.37 12.35
C GLU A 9 -5.32 1.69 12.36
N LYS A 10 -4.63 1.48 11.23
CA LYS A 10 -3.22 1.87 11.08
C LYS A 10 -3.02 3.36 11.34
N TYR A 11 -3.92 4.20 10.83
CA TYR A 11 -3.87 5.63 11.09
C TYR A 11 -4.11 5.97 12.57
N ARG A 12 -5.09 5.33 13.19
CA ARG A 12 -5.40 5.48 14.62
C ARG A 12 -4.18 5.13 15.49
N GLU A 13 -3.51 4.02 15.16
CA GLU A 13 -2.28 3.57 15.83
C GLU A 13 -1.13 4.55 15.59
N PHE A 14 -0.93 5.00 14.35
CA PHE A 14 0.11 5.95 13.97
C PHE A 14 0.01 7.28 14.75
N LYS A 15 -1.21 7.80 14.93
CA LYS A 15 -1.46 9.02 15.73
C LYS A 15 -1.56 8.76 17.23
N GLY A 16 -1.53 7.51 17.69
CA GLY A 16 -1.68 7.15 19.10
C GLY A 16 -3.08 7.46 19.67
N TYR A 17 -4.12 7.45 18.85
CA TYR A 17 -5.48 7.77 19.27
C TYR A 17 -6.15 6.62 20.03
N LYS A 18 -6.79 6.98 21.15
CA LYS A 18 -7.55 6.02 21.96
C LYS A 18 -8.98 5.85 21.46
N GLN A 19 -9.54 6.86 20.77
CA GLN A 19 -10.92 6.88 20.34
C GLN A 19 -11.06 7.16 18.85
N ASP A 20 -12.00 6.46 18.20
CA ASP A 20 -12.34 6.68 16.79
C ASP A 20 -12.83 8.11 16.51
N LYS A 21 -13.38 8.79 17.52
CA LYS A 21 -13.81 10.19 17.41
C LYS A 21 -12.69 11.13 16.95
N GLN A 22 -11.44 10.84 17.34
CA GLN A 22 -10.29 11.64 16.97
C GLN A 22 -9.98 11.46 15.47
N VAL A 23 -10.00 10.21 14.99
CA VAL A 23 -9.85 9.90 13.55
C VAL A 23 -11.00 10.52 12.73
N CYS A 24 -12.21 10.51 13.28
CA CYS A 24 -13.37 11.14 12.64
C CYS A 24 -13.18 12.66 12.49
N ALA A 25 -12.67 13.32 13.53
CA ALA A 25 -12.40 14.76 13.51
C ALA A 25 -11.36 15.11 12.43
N ASP A 26 -10.27 14.36 12.33
CA ASP A 26 -9.22 14.59 11.33
C ASP A 26 -9.70 14.44 9.89
N MET A 27 -10.54 13.44 9.63
CA MET A 27 -11.09 13.20 8.30
C MET A 27 -12.34 14.04 8.00
N ASN A 28 -12.78 14.88 8.95
CA ASN A 28 -14.04 15.63 8.91
C ASN A 28 -15.25 14.75 8.55
N VAL A 29 -15.40 13.60 9.22
CA VAL A 29 -16.52 12.67 9.02
C VAL A 29 -17.29 12.43 10.31
N SER A 30 -18.55 12.00 10.19
CA SER A 30 -19.31 11.55 11.35
C SER A 30 -18.79 10.21 11.88
N THR A 31 -18.96 9.98 13.18
CA THR A 31 -18.67 8.69 13.83
C THR A 31 -19.49 7.54 13.24
N GLY A 32 -20.71 7.83 12.79
CA GLY A 32 -21.57 6.87 12.08
C GLY A 32 -20.92 6.38 10.79
N ASN A 33 -20.32 7.28 10.00
CA ASN A 33 -19.63 6.89 8.76
C ASN A 33 -18.45 5.96 9.02
N VAL A 34 -17.62 6.24 10.03
CA VAL A 34 -16.50 5.37 10.40
C VAL A 34 -17.01 4.03 10.94
N THR A 35 -18.10 4.02 11.70
CA THR A 35 -18.73 2.78 12.17
C THR A 35 -19.24 1.93 11.00
N ASP A 36 -19.84 2.56 9.98
CA ASP A 36 -20.32 1.88 8.78
C ASP A 36 -19.18 1.33 7.93
N ILE A 37 -18.07 2.07 7.84
CA ILE A 37 -16.84 1.58 7.23
C ILE A 37 -16.33 0.37 7.99
N LYS A 38 -16.28 0.45 9.32
CA LYS A 38 -15.78 -0.66 10.14
C LYS A 38 -16.64 -1.92 10.03
N LYS A 39 -17.94 -1.75 9.82
CA LYS A 39 -18.91 -2.83 9.56
C LYS A 39 -18.90 -3.32 8.10
N GLY A 40 -18.10 -2.72 7.22
CA GLY A 40 -18.04 -3.06 5.80
C GLY A 40 -19.28 -2.63 4.99
N ARG A 41 -20.13 -1.76 5.54
CA ARG A 41 -21.31 -1.23 4.84
C ARG A 41 -20.96 -0.07 3.90
N ARG A 42 -19.81 0.57 4.14
CA ARG A 42 -19.28 1.70 3.38
C ARG A 42 -17.78 1.55 3.20
N HIS A 43 -17.22 2.20 2.18
CA HIS A 43 -15.79 2.27 1.95
C HIS A 43 -15.31 3.72 2.04
N LEU A 44 -14.01 3.91 2.28
CA LEU A 44 -13.39 5.23 2.25
C LEU A 44 -13.56 5.90 0.87
N THR A 45 -13.66 7.22 0.83
CA THR A 45 -13.52 7.97 -0.43
C THR A 45 -12.05 8.03 -0.85
N ALA A 46 -11.78 8.27 -2.13
CA ALA A 46 -10.41 8.41 -2.62
C ALA A 46 -9.66 9.53 -1.88
N ASN A 47 -10.31 10.67 -1.65
CA ASN A 47 -9.72 11.80 -0.93
C ASN A 47 -9.38 11.46 0.53
N GLN A 48 -10.26 10.70 1.22
CA GLN A 48 -9.97 10.25 2.58
C GLN A 48 -8.79 9.29 2.62
N CYS A 49 -8.72 8.35 1.67
CA CYS A 49 -7.60 7.43 1.55
C CYS A 49 -6.28 8.19 1.33
N ILE A 50 -6.25 9.13 0.37
CA ILE A 50 -5.08 9.97 0.09
C ILE A 50 -4.68 10.77 1.33
N TYR A 51 -5.65 11.36 2.03
CA TYR A 51 -5.41 12.12 3.25
C TYR A 51 -4.72 11.26 4.33
N LEU A 52 -5.26 10.07 4.61
CA LEU A 52 -4.68 9.15 5.60
C LEU A 52 -3.26 8.72 5.22
N CYS A 53 -3.06 8.32 3.96
CA CYS A 53 -1.74 7.92 3.46
C CYS A 53 -0.71 9.06 3.57
N ASN A 54 -1.09 10.28 3.17
CA ASN A 54 -0.21 11.46 3.25
C ASN A 54 0.17 11.79 4.69
N GLN A 55 -0.77 11.66 5.63
CA GLN A 55 -0.48 11.89 7.05
C GLN A 55 0.48 10.85 7.65
N MET A 56 0.47 9.62 7.13
CA MET A 56 1.38 8.55 7.56
C MET A 56 2.70 8.52 6.77
N GLY A 57 2.84 9.32 5.71
CA GLY A 57 4.02 9.29 4.83
C GLY A 57 4.13 8.03 3.97
N ILE A 58 3.02 7.36 3.67
CA ILE A 58 2.97 6.13 2.86
C ILE A 58 2.49 6.47 1.44
N ASP A 59 2.98 5.75 0.42
CA ASP A 59 2.50 5.92 -0.96
C ASP A 59 1.00 5.60 -1.07
N PHE A 60 0.22 6.60 -1.48
CA PHE A 60 -1.23 6.49 -1.63
C PHE A 60 -1.65 5.72 -2.89
N LYS A 61 -0.78 5.60 -3.89
CA LYS A 61 -1.11 4.93 -5.17
C LYS A 61 -1.49 3.45 -4.98
N PRO A 62 -0.68 2.60 -4.31
CA PRO A 62 -1.07 1.21 -4.06
C PRO A 62 -2.33 1.12 -3.18
N ALA A 63 -2.47 2.01 -2.20
CA ALA A 63 -3.65 2.08 -1.34
C ALA A 63 -4.94 2.39 -2.13
N LEU A 64 -4.88 3.26 -3.14
CA LEU A 64 -6.01 3.54 -4.02
C LEU A 64 -6.40 2.34 -4.89
N ILE A 65 -5.42 1.54 -5.34
CA ILE A 65 -5.69 0.31 -6.08
C ILE A 65 -6.42 -0.69 -5.17
N GLU A 66 -5.95 -0.88 -3.94
CA GLU A 66 -6.60 -1.76 -2.96
C GLU A 66 -8.01 -1.27 -2.61
N LEU A 67 -8.21 0.03 -2.48
CA LEU A 67 -9.55 0.63 -2.29
C LEU A 67 -10.47 0.40 -3.50
N ALA A 68 -9.95 0.49 -4.72
CA ALA A 68 -10.71 0.21 -5.94
C ALA A 68 -11.11 -1.27 -6.01
N LYS A 69 -10.20 -2.19 -5.67
CA LYS A 69 -10.50 -3.61 -5.52
C LYS A 69 -11.59 -3.86 -4.49
N GLU A 70 -11.55 -3.18 -3.34
CA GLU A 70 -12.57 -3.30 -2.29
C GLU A 70 -13.95 -2.86 -2.80
N LYS A 71 -14.03 -1.74 -3.53
CA LYS A 71 -15.28 -1.16 -4.06
C LYS A 71 -15.88 -1.90 -5.24
N SER A 72 -15.04 -2.56 -6.03
CA SER A 72 -15.49 -3.27 -7.22
C SER A 72 -16.48 -4.38 -6.87
N LYS A 73 -17.60 -4.43 -7.60
CA LYS A 73 -18.70 -5.36 -7.30
C LYS A 73 -18.61 -6.63 -8.14
N THR A 74 -18.10 -6.52 -9.36
CA THR A 74 -17.99 -7.63 -10.30
C THR A 74 -16.64 -8.32 -10.18
N LYS A 75 -16.59 -9.60 -10.57
CA LYS A 75 -15.34 -10.37 -10.58
C LYS A 75 -14.37 -9.86 -11.64
N GLU A 76 -14.88 -9.36 -12.76
CA GLU A 76 -14.09 -8.82 -13.88
C GLU A 76 -13.35 -7.54 -13.47
N GLU A 77 -14.05 -6.62 -12.80
CA GLU A 77 -13.45 -5.37 -12.33
C GLU A 77 -12.37 -5.65 -11.27
N LYS A 78 -12.61 -6.60 -10.36
CA LYS A 78 -11.60 -7.09 -9.41
C LYS A 78 -10.36 -7.63 -10.12
N ALA A 79 -10.56 -8.48 -11.13
CA ALA A 79 -9.48 -9.08 -11.90
C ALA A 79 -8.66 -8.01 -12.64
N ALA A 80 -9.31 -7.01 -13.24
CA ALA A 80 -8.63 -5.90 -13.90
C ALA A 80 -7.70 -5.14 -12.94
N TRP A 81 -8.18 -4.79 -11.74
CA TRP A 81 -7.34 -4.14 -10.73
C TRP A 81 -6.21 -5.03 -10.20
N GLU A 82 -6.43 -6.34 -10.11
CA GLU A 82 -5.37 -7.31 -9.77
C GLU A 82 -4.29 -7.41 -10.83
N GLU A 83 -4.65 -7.40 -12.10
CA GLU A 83 -3.69 -7.40 -13.19
C GLU A 83 -2.85 -6.12 -13.19
N VAL A 84 -3.47 -4.96 -12.94
CA VAL A 84 -2.75 -3.69 -12.79
C VAL A 84 -1.74 -3.78 -11.65
N ALA A 85 -2.15 -4.27 -10.47
CA ALA A 85 -1.26 -4.45 -9.34
C ALA A 85 -0.10 -5.43 -9.66
N LYS A 86 -0.39 -6.55 -10.33
CA LYS A 86 0.60 -7.57 -10.74
C LYS A 86 1.60 -7.02 -11.76
N LYS A 87 1.16 -6.22 -12.72
CA LYS A 87 2.06 -5.63 -13.73
C LYS A 87 3.05 -4.65 -13.10
N ILE A 88 2.59 -3.85 -12.13
CA ILE A 88 3.45 -2.92 -11.39
C ILE A 88 4.48 -3.69 -10.55
N SER A 89 4.06 -4.73 -9.82
CA SER A 89 4.99 -5.52 -9.00
C SER A 89 6.00 -6.29 -9.84
N ALA A 90 5.58 -6.91 -10.94
CA ALA A 90 6.46 -7.61 -11.87
C ALA A 90 7.52 -6.69 -12.47
N ALA A 91 7.14 -5.45 -12.85
CA ALA A 91 8.08 -4.46 -13.37
C ALA A 91 9.14 -4.06 -12.33
N CYS A 92 8.74 -3.83 -11.07
CA CYS A 92 9.67 -3.54 -9.98
C CYS A 92 10.66 -4.68 -9.74
N VAL A 93 10.18 -5.93 -9.66
CA VAL A 93 11.04 -7.10 -9.43
C VAL A 93 12.02 -7.28 -10.60
N ALA A 94 11.56 -7.14 -11.84
CA ALA A 94 12.43 -7.23 -13.01
C ALA A 94 13.51 -6.15 -13.01
N GLY A 95 13.16 -4.90 -12.67
CA GLY A 95 14.13 -3.80 -12.56
C GLY A 95 15.18 -4.05 -11.47
N LEU A 96 14.77 -4.52 -10.29
CA LEU A 96 15.70 -4.88 -9.20
C LEU A 96 16.67 -6.00 -9.61
N LEU A 97 16.20 -7.02 -10.31
CA LEU A 97 17.06 -8.10 -10.82
C LEU A 97 18.09 -7.62 -11.84
N LEU A 98 17.69 -6.70 -12.73
CA LEU A 98 18.62 -6.11 -13.70
C LEU A 98 19.68 -5.24 -13.02
N LEU A 99 19.31 -4.48 -11.97
CA LEU A 99 20.26 -3.69 -11.19
C LEU A 99 21.28 -4.57 -10.45
N THR A 100 20.83 -5.64 -9.79
CA THR A 100 21.75 -6.55 -9.07
C THR A 100 22.65 -7.34 -10.01
N ALA A 101 22.15 -7.78 -11.17
CA ALA A 101 22.96 -8.41 -12.22
C ALA A 101 24.06 -7.46 -12.74
N SER A 102 23.75 -6.17 -12.89
CA SER A 102 24.72 -5.16 -13.33
C SER A 102 25.80 -4.89 -12.28
N ILE A 103 25.43 -4.79 -11.00
CA ILE A 103 26.39 -4.54 -9.90
C ILE A 103 27.32 -5.74 -9.69
N THR A 104 26.81 -6.97 -9.83
CA THR A 104 27.62 -8.19 -9.72
C THR A 104 28.59 -8.38 -10.89
N GLN A 105 28.26 -7.91 -12.10
CA GLN A 105 29.20 -7.90 -13.23
C GLN A 105 30.39 -6.94 -13.03
N VAL A 106 30.24 -5.86 -12.25
CA VAL A 106 31.35 -4.95 -11.91
C VAL A 106 32.32 -5.59 -10.89
N GLN A 107 31.89 -6.61 -10.14
CA GLN A 107 32.73 -7.34 -9.16
C GLN A 107 33.29 -8.69 -9.69
N GLY A 108 33.44 -8.85 -11.01
CA GLY A 108 34.19 -9.96 -11.61
C GLY A 108 35.62 -10.12 -11.05
N PRO A 109 36.24 -11.31 -11.17
CA PRO A 109 36.86 -12.07 -10.09
C PRO A 109 38.20 -11.49 -9.61
N LEU A 110 38.20 -10.62 -8.60
CA LEU A 110 39.41 -10.30 -7.83
C LEU A 110 39.74 -11.41 -6.81
N LYS A 111 39.86 -12.65 -7.28
CA LYS A 111 40.50 -13.77 -6.54
C LYS A 111 41.32 -14.62 -7.49
N ARG A 112 42.35 -14.04 -8.11
CA ARG A 112 43.38 -14.83 -8.82
C ARG A 112 44.75 -14.15 -8.88
N ILE A 113 45.29 -13.69 -7.75
CA ILE A 113 46.74 -13.45 -7.59
C ILE A 113 47.08 -13.33 -6.09
N ARG A 114 47.14 -14.47 -5.39
CA ARG A 114 47.98 -14.63 -4.19
C ARG A 114 48.16 -16.12 -3.94
N ASN A 115 49.10 -16.71 -4.68
CA ASN A 115 49.91 -17.86 -4.28
C ASN A 115 50.86 -18.17 -5.44
N TYR A 116 52.07 -17.61 -5.37
CA TYR A 116 53.28 -18.26 -5.87
C TYR A 116 54.27 -18.27 -4.69
N PRO A 117 54.99 -19.39 -4.46
CA PRO A 117 56.00 -19.48 -3.40
C PRO A 117 57.20 -18.57 -3.65
#